data_AF-A0A2D3V687-F1
#
_entry.id   AF-A0A2D3V687-F1
#
_cell.length_a   1.000
_cell.length_b   1.000
_cell.length_c   1.000
_cell.angle_alpha   90.00
_cell.angle_beta   90.00
_cell.angle_gamma   90.00
#
_symmetry.space_group_name_H-M   'P 1'
#
loop_
_entity.id
_entity.type
_entity.pdbx_description
1 polymer ?
#
loop_
_entity_poly.entity_id
_entity_poly.type
_entity_poly.pdbx_seq_one_letter_code
_entity_poly.pdbx_strand_id
1 'polypeptide(L)'
;MAASAKVQQAQAFITESFGYSIQDAALVHEAIDTTGLCRIYSTEANKRLAMVGDKALESTIISAWYPTGAPRGECSSQVQTRLRNENLADVAETLGLDRYLILHPGQLGRVSRKTLATGLEAIFGAIYRDSGEQISVVREAMDFVGI
;
A
#
# COMPACT_ATOMS: atom_id res chain seq x y z
N MET A 1 -10.60 -20.13 -9.14
CA MET A 1 -11.66 -20.01 -8.12
C MET A 1 -11.13 -19.44 -6.79
N ALA A 2 -10.06 -19.98 -6.18
CA ALA A 2 -9.53 -19.45 -4.91
C ALA A 2 -8.90 -18.04 -4.99
N ALA A 3 -8.14 -17.73 -6.04
CA ALA A 3 -7.53 -16.40 -6.22
C ALA A 3 -8.58 -15.29 -6.35
N SER A 4 -9.70 -15.55 -7.04
CA SER A 4 -10.80 -14.61 -7.20
C SER A 4 -11.49 -14.28 -5.87
N ALA A 5 -11.67 -15.25 -4.98
CA ALA A 5 -12.25 -15.01 -3.65
C ALA A 5 -11.33 -14.17 -2.76
N LYS A 6 -10.00 -14.41 -2.83
CA LYS A 6 -9.01 -13.64 -2.06
C LYS A 6 -8.96 -12.18 -2.51
N VAL A 7 -9.02 -11.94 -3.82
CA VAL A 7 -9.10 -10.57 -4.39
C VAL A 7 -10.36 -9.85 -3.92
N GLN A 8 -11.52 -10.51 -3.90
CA GLN A 8 -12.76 -9.91 -3.40
C GLN A 8 -12.68 -9.55 -1.90
N GLN A 9 -12.11 -10.44 -1.07
CA GLN A 9 -11.89 -10.15 0.34
C GLN A 9 -10.93 -8.98 0.55
N ALA A 10 -9.85 -8.92 -0.22
CA ALA A 10 -8.90 -7.80 -0.19
C ALA A 10 -9.56 -6.50 -0.65
N GLN A 11 -10.41 -6.52 -1.67
CA GLN A 11 -11.13 -5.34 -2.15
C GLN A 11 -12.08 -4.79 -1.09
N ALA A 12 -12.84 -5.66 -0.41
CA ALA A 12 -13.69 -5.26 0.71
C ALA A 12 -12.87 -4.65 1.85
N PHE A 13 -11.77 -5.33 2.24
CA PHE A 13 -10.84 -4.83 3.24
C PHE A 13 -10.27 -3.44 2.89
N ILE A 14 -9.83 -3.24 1.64
CA ILE A 14 -9.29 -1.96 1.20
C ILE A 14 -10.37 -0.87 1.28
N THR A 15 -11.59 -1.18 0.84
CA THR A 15 -12.72 -0.23 0.92
C THR A 15 -13.00 0.18 2.36
N GLU A 16 -13.05 -0.78 3.28
CA GLU A 16 -13.34 -0.55 4.71
C GLU A 16 -12.20 0.13 5.45
N SER A 17 -10.94 -0.17 5.10
CA SER A 17 -9.75 0.26 5.85
C SER A 17 -9.08 1.50 5.30
N PHE A 18 -9.30 1.84 4.02
CA PHE A 18 -8.67 2.99 3.34
C PHE A 18 -9.71 3.98 2.82
N GLY A 19 -11.01 3.68 2.93
CA GLY A 19 -12.08 4.55 2.43
C GLY A 19 -12.17 4.63 0.89
N TYR A 20 -11.48 3.75 0.16
CA TYR A 20 -11.45 3.76 -1.31
C TYR A 20 -11.75 2.38 -1.91
N SER A 21 -12.70 2.33 -2.85
CA SER A 21 -13.03 1.11 -3.60
C SER A 21 -12.28 1.10 -4.93
N ILE A 22 -11.21 0.30 -5.01
CA ILE A 22 -10.46 0.07 -6.26
C ILE A 22 -11.39 -0.60 -7.28
N GLN A 23 -11.46 -0.04 -8.49
CA GLN A 23 -12.32 -0.56 -9.58
C GLN A 23 -11.61 -1.65 -10.38
N ASP A 24 -10.30 -1.51 -10.60
CA ASP A 24 -9.51 -2.53 -11.31
C ASP A 24 -9.06 -3.66 -10.37
N ALA A 25 -9.72 -4.81 -10.49
CA ALA A 25 -9.38 -6.03 -9.74
C ALA A 25 -7.95 -6.54 -10.01
N ALA A 26 -7.34 -6.19 -11.14
CA ALA A 26 -5.94 -6.51 -11.42
C ALA A 26 -4.99 -5.79 -10.46
N LEU A 27 -5.26 -4.50 -10.17
CA LEU A 27 -4.48 -3.73 -9.21
C LEU A 27 -4.61 -4.27 -7.79
N VAL A 28 -5.82 -4.69 -7.39
CA VAL A 28 -6.03 -5.37 -6.10
C VAL A 28 -5.21 -6.65 -6.03
N HIS A 29 -5.26 -7.48 -7.09
CA HIS A 29 -4.49 -8.72 -7.13
C HIS A 29 -2.98 -8.46 -7.07
N GLU A 30 -2.47 -7.52 -7.86
CA GLU A 30 -1.04 -7.19 -7.84
C GLU A 30 -0.62 -6.70 -6.45
N ALA A 31 -1.40 -5.85 -5.80
CA ALA A 31 -1.08 -5.30 -4.48
C ALA A 31 -0.90 -6.38 -3.40
N ILE A 32 -1.75 -7.41 -3.42
CA ILE A 32 -1.73 -8.48 -2.40
C ILE A 32 -0.84 -9.67 -2.78
N ASP A 33 -0.30 -9.75 -4.00
CA ASP A 33 0.60 -10.84 -4.39
C ASP A 33 2.02 -10.58 -3.87
N THR A 34 2.45 -11.35 -2.86
CA THR A 34 3.83 -11.28 -2.34
C THR A 34 4.72 -12.39 -2.88
N THR A 35 4.20 -13.24 -3.76
CA THR A 35 4.85 -14.48 -4.22
C THR A 35 5.61 -14.30 -5.53
N GLY A 36 5.15 -13.42 -6.40
CA GLY A 36 5.65 -13.27 -7.77
C GLY A 36 5.36 -14.48 -8.66
N LEU A 37 4.47 -15.38 -8.22
CA LEU A 37 4.05 -16.54 -9.00
C LEU A 37 3.04 -16.16 -10.09
N CYS A 38 2.29 -15.06 -9.90
CA CYS A 38 1.37 -14.56 -10.92
C CYS A 38 2.12 -13.74 -11.99
N ARG A 39 2.60 -14.44 -13.01
CA ARG A 39 3.37 -13.84 -14.12
C ARG A 39 2.58 -12.89 -15.02
N ILE A 40 1.25 -12.83 -14.87
CA ILE A 40 0.38 -11.94 -15.63
C ILE A 40 0.60 -10.48 -15.21
N TYR A 41 0.83 -10.24 -13.91
CA TYR A 41 0.99 -8.89 -13.37
C TYR A 41 2.46 -8.54 -13.19
N SER A 42 3.23 -9.38 -12.49
CA SER A 42 4.65 -9.11 -12.22
C SER A 42 5.38 -10.36 -11.74
N THR A 43 6.60 -10.58 -12.23
CA THR A 43 7.52 -11.59 -11.66
C THR A 43 8.18 -11.13 -10.36
N GLU A 44 8.06 -9.85 -10.03
CA GLU A 44 8.61 -9.25 -8.80
C GLU A 44 7.55 -9.13 -7.70
N ALA A 45 6.40 -9.79 -7.85
CA ALA A 45 5.25 -9.67 -6.97
C ALA A 45 4.76 -8.20 -6.91
N ASN A 46 4.22 -7.77 -5.78
CA ASN A 46 3.72 -6.43 -5.54
C ASN A 46 4.77 -5.31 -5.50
N LYS A 47 6.07 -5.61 -5.62
CA LYS A 47 7.16 -4.64 -5.42
C LYS A 47 7.15 -3.47 -6.40
N ARG A 48 6.72 -3.71 -7.64
CA ARG A 48 6.60 -2.64 -8.64
C ARG A 48 5.53 -1.63 -8.24
N LEU A 49 4.37 -2.13 -7.83
CA LEU A 49 3.28 -1.31 -7.34
C LEU A 49 3.62 -0.64 -6.01
N ALA A 50 4.36 -1.31 -5.13
CA ALA A 50 4.88 -0.74 -3.89
C ALA A 50 5.79 0.46 -4.15
N MET A 51 6.68 0.39 -5.14
CA MET A 51 7.53 1.52 -5.52
C MET A 51 6.71 2.73 -6.00
N VAL A 52 5.61 2.48 -6.72
CA VAL A 52 4.67 3.56 -7.09
C VAL A 52 4.03 4.17 -5.84
N GLY A 53 3.55 3.32 -4.92
CA GLY A 53 2.94 3.75 -3.66
C GLY A 53 3.87 4.54 -2.75
N ASP A 54 5.10 4.08 -2.56
CA ASP A 54 6.14 4.79 -1.79
C ASP A 54 6.32 6.23 -2.28
N LYS A 55 6.45 6.41 -3.59
CA LYS A 55 6.61 7.75 -4.20
C LYS A 55 5.32 8.56 -4.17
N ALA A 56 4.15 7.94 -4.28
CA ALA A 56 2.86 8.61 -4.13
C ALA A 56 2.65 9.13 -2.69
N LEU A 57 2.99 8.33 -1.68
CA LEU A 57 2.95 8.72 -0.27
C LEU A 57 3.92 9.88 0.02
N GLU A 58 5.17 9.78 -0.44
CA GLU A 58 6.17 10.83 -0.30
C GLU A 58 5.71 12.14 -0.97
N SER A 59 5.20 12.04 -2.21
CA SER A 59 4.65 13.19 -2.94
C SER A 59 3.45 13.82 -2.23
N THR A 60 2.61 13.02 -1.57
CA THR A 60 1.46 13.51 -0.79
C THR A 60 1.92 14.36 0.39
N ILE A 61 2.92 13.91 1.14
CA ILE A 61 3.51 14.67 2.25
C ILE A 61 4.16 15.95 1.73
N ILE A 62 4.96 15.87 0.66
CA ILE A 62 5.62 17.04 0.05
C ILE A 62 4.59 18.06 -0.44
N SER A 63 3.53 17.61 -1.10
CA SER A 63 2.45 18.46 -1.62
C SER A 63 1.72 19.19 -0.50
N ALA A 64 1.45 18.51 0.63
CA ALA A 64 0.84 19.12 1.81
C ALA A 64 1.78 20.14 2.48
N TRP A 65 3.07 19.83 2.55
CA TRP A 65 4.07 20.67 3.19
C TRP A 65 4.42 21.92 2.37
N TYR A 66 4.51 21.83 1.03
CA TYR A 66 4.96 22.92 0.16
C TYR A 66 4.31 24.30 0.41
N PRO A 67 2.96 24.43 0.51
CA PRO A 67 2.32 25.74 0.74
C PRO A 67 2.57 26.34 2.13
N THR A 68 3.10 25.58 3.08
CA THR A 68 3.32 26.05 4.46
C THR A 68 4.49 27.04 4.58
N GLY A 69 5.42 27.02 3.62
CA GLY A 69 6.66 27.79 3.69
C GLY A 69 7.66 27.30 4.75
N ALA A 70 7.40 26.15 5.37
CA ALA A 70 8.28 25.57 6.39
C ALA A 70 9.64 25.14 5.80
N PRO A 71 10.70 24.95 6.62
CA PRO A 71 12.01 24.52 6.13
C PRO A 71 12.00 23.10 5.56
N ARG A 72 12.83 22.84 4.54
CA ARG A 72 12.96 21.51 3.90
C ARG A 72 13.22 20.38 4.89
N GLY A 73 14.00 20.64 5.95
CA GLY A 73 14.33 19.66 6.97
C GLY A 73 13.10 19.11 7.70
N GLU A 74 12.04 19.92 7.83
CA GLU A 74 10.78 19.47 8.42
C GLU A 74 10.09 18.44 7.54
N CYS A 75 9.97 18.70 6.23
CA CYS A 75 9.43 17.73 5.28
C CYS A 75 10.22 16.43 5.26
N SER A 76 11.56 16.52 5.22
CA SER A 76 12.42 15.34 5.24
C SER A 76 12.23 14.53 6.52
N SER A 77 12.06 15.20 7.67
CA SER A 77 11.77 14.53 8.93
C SER A 77 10.39 13.86 8.93
N GLN A 78 9.35 14.52 8.41
CA GLN A 78 8.01 13.92 8.28
C GLN A 78 8.02 12.67 7.41
N VAL A 79 8.66 12.71 6.24
CA VAL A 79 8.81 11.55 5.36
C VAL A 79 9.56 10.41 6.07
N GLN A 80 10.70 10.69 6.69
CA GLN A 80 11.51 9.67 7.37
C GLN A 80 10.83 9.06 8.61
N THR A 81 9.92 9.78 9.24
CA THR A 81 9.22 9.31 10.45
C THR A 81 7.95 8.55 10.12
N ARG A 82 7.13 9.08 9.20
CA ARG A 82 5.82 8.52 8.83
C ARG A 82 5.94 7.36 7.84
N LEU A 83 6.87 7.43 6.88
CA LEU A 83 6.98 6.46 5.78
C LEU A 83 8.11 5.44 5.96
N ARG A 84 8.76 5.39 7.13
CA ARG A 84 9.73 4.32 7.40
C ARG A 84 9.04 2.96 7.48
N ASN A 85 9.75 1.92 7.04
CA ASN A 85 9.28 0.54 7.03
C ASN A 85 8.72 0.08 8.38
N GLU A 86 9.30 0.51 9.50
CA GLU A 86 8.80 0.14 10.82
C GLU A 86 7.39 0.67 11.06
N ASN A 87 7.14 1.95 10.75
CA ASN A 87 5.84 2.59 10.94
C ASN A 87 4.79 1.99 9.99
N LEU A 88 5.14 1.81 8.72
CA LEU A 88 4.26 1.19 7.73
C LEU A 88 3.91 -0.26 8.11
N ALA A 89 4.87 -1.01 8.65
CA ALA A 89 4.60 -2.35 9.16
C ALA A 89 3.66 -2.34 10.37
N ASP A 90 3.79 -1.40 11.30
CA ASP A 90 2.88 -1.29 12.46
C ASP A 90 1.45 -0.97 12.04
N VAL A 91 1.28 -0.08 11.06
CA VAL A 91 -0.03 0.23 10.49
C VAL A 91 -0.61 -1.00 9.78
N ALA A 92 0.18 -1.67 8.95
CA ALA A 92 -0.23 -2.90 8.28
C ALA A 92 -0.63 -4.03 9.25
N GLU A 93 0.11 -4.19 10.35
CA GLU A 93 -0.22 -5.13 11.43
C GLU A 93 -1.53 -4.75 12.14
N THR A 94 -1.73 -3.47 12.42
CA THR A 94 -2.95 -2.95 13.08
C THR A 94 -4.19 -3.18 12.22
N LEU A 95 -4.07 -2.96 10.91
CA LEU A 95 -5.14 -3.26 9.95
C LEU A 95 -5.35 -4.78 9.74
N GLY A 96 -4.37 -5.60 10.11
CA GLY A 96 -4.36 -7.04 9.89
C GLY A 96 -4.25 -7.41 8.41
N LEU A 97 -3.40 -6.67 7.69
CA LEU A 97 -3.14 -6.85 6.26
C LEU A 97 -2.65 -8.26 5.91
N ASP A 98 -1.92 -8.91 6.83
CA ASP A 98 -1.38 -10.26 6.66
C ASP A 98 -2.43 -11.29 6.22
N ARG A 99 -3.67 -11.14 6.69
CA ARG A 99 -4.80 -12.01 6.35
C ARG A 99 -5.23 -11.94 4.89
N TYR A 100 -4.91 -10.86 4.18
CA TYR A 100 -5.32 -10.61 2.80
C TYR A 100 -4.21 -10.84 1.79
N LEU A 101 -2.96 -10.93 2.23
CA LEU A 101 -1.82 -11.22 1.35
C LEU A 101 -1.88 -12.65 0.80
N ILE A 102 -1.44 -12.80 -0.46
CA ILE A 102 -1.17 -14.09 -1.10
C ILE A 102 0.28 -14.42 -0.79
N LEU A 103 0.48 -15.42 0.06
CA LEU A 103 1.79 -15.87 0.52
C LEU A 103 2.23 -17.13 -0.24
N HIS A 104 3.54 -17.35 -0.32
CA HIS A 104 4.07 -18.55 -0.95
C HIS A 104 3.63 -19.78 -0.12
N PRO A 105 3.24 -20.92 -0.72
CA PRO A 105 2.76 -22.09 0.05
C PRO A 105 3.77 -22.63 1.07
N GLY A 106 5.07 -22.43 0.81
CA GLY A 106 6.15 -22.79 1.72
C GLY A 106 6.49 -21.72 2.78
N GLN A 107 5.82 -20.56 2.76
CA GLN A 107 6.00 -19.55 3.79
C GLN A 107 5.27 -19.99 5.06
N LEU A 108 6.06 -20.31 6.10
CA LEU A 108 5.57 -20.72 7.41
C LEU A 108 5.80 -19.61 8.43
N GLY A 109 4.87 -19.45 9.36
CA GLY A 109 4.97 -18.49 10.45
C GLY A 109 4.51 -17.07 10.09
N ARG A 110 4.92 -16.10 10.91
CA ARG A 110 4.46 -14.71 10.81
C ARG A 110 4.98 -14.03 9.53
N VAL A 111 4.11 -13.28 8.87
CA VAL A 111 4.52 -12.42 7.74
C VAL A 111 5.57 -11.42 8.23
N SER A 112 6.65 -11.26 7.46
CA SER A 112 7.73 -10.35 7.84
C SER A 112 7.25 -8.90 7.85
N ARG A 113 7.78 -8.08 8.76
CA ARG A 113 7.49 -6.64 8.80
C ARG A 113 7.78 -5.93 7.47
N LYS A 114 8.86 -6.33 6.80
CA LYS A 114 9.19 -5.81 5.47
C LYS A 114 8.10 -6.13 4.44
N THR A 115 7.59 -7.36 4.43
CA THR A 115 6.50 -7.77 3.53
C THR A 115 5.22 -7.00 3.84
N LEU A 116 4.92 -6.72 5.11
CA LEU A 116 3.76 -5.94 5.51
C LEU A 116 3.88 -4.48 5.07
N ALA A 117 5.02 -3.84 5.30
CA ALA A 117 5.29 -2.49 4.82
C ALA A 117 5.16 -2.40 3.28
N THR A 118 5.82 -3.31 2.54
CA THR A 118 5.72 -3.37 1.08
C THR A 118 4.31 -3.64 0.59
N GLY A 119 3.54 -4.48 1.28
CA GLY A 119 2.13 -4.71 0.97
C GLY A 119 1.27 -3.46 1.15
N LEU A 120 1.52 -2.69 2.21
CA LEU A 120 0.82 -1.43 2.47
C LEU A 120 1.15 -0.39 1.39
N GLU A 121 2.43 -0.22 1.06
CA GLU A 121 2.87 0.62 -0.06
C GLU A 121 2.21 0.19 -1.37
N ALA A 122 2.11 -1.11 -1.65
CA ALA A 122 1.48 -1.62 -2.86
C ALA A 122 -0.02 -1.31 -2.91
N ILE A 123 -0.74 -1.33 -1.79
CA ILE A 123 -2.15 -0.89 -1.73
C ILE A 123 -2.26 0.59 -2.06
N PHE A 124 -1.40 1.45 -1.49
CA PHE A 124 -1.37 2.86 -1.88
C PHE A 124 -1.03 3.07 -3.34
N GLY A 125 -0.12 2.25 -3.89
CA GLY A 125 0.18 2.24 -5.33
C GLY A 125 -1.04 1.86 -6.17
N ALA A 126 -1.83 0.88 -5.73
CA ALA A 126 -3.06 0.47 -6.39
C ALA A 126 -4.12 1.59 -6.37
N ILE A 127 -4.34 2.24 -5.22
CA ILE A 127 -5.25 3.37 -5.05
C ILE A 127 -4.81 4.54 -5.95
N TYR A 128 -3.52 4.88 -5.94
CA TYR A 128 -2.97 5.94 -6.77
C TYR A 128 -3.19 5.67 -8.26
N ARG A 129 -2.93 4.45 -8.73
CA ARG A 129 -3.09 4.07 -10.15
C ARG A 129 -4.56 4.01 -10.57
N ASP A 130 -5.42 3.41 -9.76
CA ASP A 130 -6.85 3.27 -10.04
C ASP A 130 -7.57 4.63 -10.08
N SER A 131 -7.18 5.55 -9.21
CA SER A 131 -7.72 6.91 -9.17
C SER A 131 -7.24 7.81 -10.31
N GLY A 132 -6.41 7.32 -11.23
CA GLY A 132 -5.83 8.16 -12.29
C GLY A 132 -4.74 9.10 -11.77
N GLU A 133 -3.92 8.61 -10.83
CA GLU A 133 -2.73 9.29 -10.30
C GLU A 133 -3.06 10.54 -9.45
N GLN A 134 -4.18 10.48 -8.70
CA GLN A 134 -4.66 11.59 -7.88
C GLN A 134 -4.09 11.55 -6.46
N ILE A 135 -3.20 12.51 -6.15
CA ILE A 135 -2.61 12.69 -4.81
C ILE A 135 -3.67 12.98 -3.73
N SER A 136 -4.78 13.65 -4.09
CA SER A 136 -5.87 13.92 -3.15
C SER A 136 -6.50 12.64 -2.61
N VAL A 137 -6.71 11.64 -3.47
CA VAL A 137 -7.27 10.34 -3.07
C VAL A 137 -6.31 9.57 -2.18
N VAL A 138 -5.01 9.60 -2.50
CA VAL A 138 -3.97 9.00 -1.64
C VAL A 138 -3.94 9.65 -0.26
N ARG A 139 -4.10 10.98 -0.19
CA ARG A 139 -4.16 11.73 1.07
C ARG A 139 -5.35 11.32 1.93
N GLU A 140 -6.54 11.23 1.33
CA GLU A 140 -7.75 10.76 2.04
C GLU A 140 -7.55 9.34 2.59
N ALA A 141 -6.94 8.45 1.80
CA ALA A 141 -6.60 7.11 2.24
C ALA A 141 -5.57 7.09 3.37
N MET A 142 -4.53 7.95 3.33
CA MET A 142 -3.55 8.12 4.40
C MET A 142 -4.22 8.56 5.71
N ASP A 143 -5.09 9.57 5.63
CA ASP A 143 -5.83 10.08 6.79
C ASP A 143 -6.72 8.99 7.41
N PHE A 144 -7.34 8.16 6.56
CA PHE A 144 -8.22 7.07 7.01
C PHE A 144 -7.48 5.98 7.79
N VAL A 145 -6.25 5.64 7.37
CA VAL A 145 -5.40 4.64 8.06
C VAL A 145 -4.55 5.24 9.18
N GLY A 146 -4.57 6.56 9.36
CA GLY A 146 -3.79 7.27 10.37
C GLY A 146 -2.29 7.34 10.06
N ILE A 147 -1.90 7.37 8.78
CA ILE A 147 -0.51 7.58 8.35
C ILE A 147 -0.25 9.03 8.12
#